data_AF-A0A915A359-F1
#
_entry.id   AF-A0A915A359-F1
#
_cell.length_a   1.000
_cell.length_b   1.000
_cell.length_c   1.000
_cell.angle_alpha   90.00
_cell.angle_beta   90.00
_cell.angle_gamma   90.00
#
_symmetry.space_group_name_H-M   'P 1'
#
loop_
_entity.id
_entity.type
_entity.pdbx_description
1 polymer ?
#
loop_
_entity_poly.entity_id
_entity_poly.type
_entity_poly.pdbx_seq_one_letter_code
_entity_poly.pdbx_strand_id
1 'polypeptide(L)'
;MELEDLADFAEAFVRQRTKFGVTQASVADAVGLLKGINFCQTTVSRFETMNLSLNNMRKLRPLLEEWLIYAETVTANGCSTRDLPRVLSRSALKQGVEMNCGSKPHEITQADRTVSAAGHFVSVSGQSLRKRRSRTNYDVLQRETLESFFKQTPYPDKETLTHIAAAVNLHPYIVKTWFCNRRQKAHKEEGCGC
;
A
#
# COMPACT_ATOMS: atom_id res chain seq x y z
N MET A 1 23.76 -2.74 3.23
CA MET A 1 23.03 -1.77 2.40
C MET A 1 22.92 -0.53 3.23
N GLU A 2 23.74 0.43 2.83
CA GLU A 2 23.99 1.65 3.57
C GLU A 2 22.97 2.71 3.21
N LEU A 3 22.98 3.82 3.96
CA LEU A 3 22.06 4.94 3.74
C LEU A 3 22.29 5.57 2.35
N GLU A 4 23.55 5.61 1.91
CA GLU A 4 23.98 6.12 0.61
C GLU A 4 23.40 5.30 -0.55
N ASP A 5 23.53 3.96 -0.50
CA ASP A 5 22.93 3.05 -1.49
C ASP A 5 21.41 3.28 -1.68
N LEU A 6 20.72 3.63 -0.59
CA LEU A 6 19.28 3.88 -0.58
C LEU A 6 18.93 5.27 -1.12
N ALA A 7 19.77 6.26 -0.88
CA ALA A 7 19.62 7.60 -1.43
C ALA A 7 19.77 7.57 -2.96
N ASP A 8 20.83 6.92 -3.44
CA ASP A 8 21.09 6.75 -4.88
C ASP A 8 19.93 6.04 -5.57
N PHE A 9 19.41 4.99 -4.93
CA PHE A 9 18.24 4.28 -5.43
C PHE A 9 16.98 5.16 -5.44
N ALA A 10 16.72 5.92 -4.38
CA ALA A 10 15.55 6.79 -4.30
C ALA A 10 15.59 7.86 -5.40
N GLU A 11 16.75 8.47 -5.65
CA GLU A 11 16.93 9.45 -6.73
C GLU A 11 16.75 8.81 -8.11
N ALA A 12 17.40 7.67 -8.36
CA ALA A 12 17.26 6.94 -9.62
C ALA A 12 15.80 6.51 -9.86
N PHE A 13 15.11 6.07 -8.81
CA PHE A 13 13.71 5.68 -8.86
C PHE A 13 12.80 6.85 -9.26
N VAL A 14 12.97 8.03 -8.64
CA VAL A 14 12.22 9.25 -9.00
C VAL A 14 12.44 9.62 -10.46
N ARG A 15 13.70 9.58 -10.91
CA ARG A 15 14.08 9.90 -12.29
C ARG A 15 13.40 8.95 -13.28
N GLN A 16 13.44 7.65 -13.04
CA GLN A 16 12.81 6.67 -13.93
C GLN A 16 11.29 6.77 -13.92
N ARG A 17 10.66 6.85 -12.74
CA ARG A 17 9.20 6.99 -12.62
C ARG A 17 8.70 8.22 -13.40
N THR A 18 9.40 9.34 -13.28
CA THR A 18 9.05 10.59 -13.96
C THR A 18 9.28 10.48 -15.47
N LYS A 19 10.38 9.82 -15.89
CA LYS A 19 10.64 9.49 -17.30
C LYS A 19 9.53 8.64 -17.92
N PHE A 20 8.96 7.71 -17.15
CA PHE A 20 7.81 6.90 -17.56
C PHE A 20 6.46 7.62 -17.51
N GLY A 21 6.40 8.86 -17.00
CA GLY A 21 5.14 9.60 -16.85
C GLY A 21 4.17 8.98 -15.85
N VAL A 22 4.65 8.13 -14.93
CA VAL A 22 3.80 7.40 -13.98
C VAL A 22 3.65 8.20 -12.68
N THR A 23 2.43 8.34 -12.18
CA THR A 23 2.20 9.02 -10.89
C THR A 23 2.57 8.14 -9.70
N GLN A 24 2.91 8.74 -8.56
CA GLN A 24 3.15 7.99 -7.32
C GLN A 24 1.95 7.13 -6.89
N ALA A 25 0.71 7.58 -7.18
CA ALA A 25 -0.50 6.79 -6.92
C ALA A 25 -0.55 5.54 -7.80
N SER A 26 -0.29 5.68 -9.10
CA SER A 26 -0.24 4.55 -10.03
C SER A 26 0.84 3.53 -9.67
N VAL A 27 2.01 3.99 -9.20
CA VAL A 27 3.05 3.10 -8.65
C VAL A 27 2.50 2.35 -7.44
N ALA A 28 1.86 3.06 -6.50
CA ALA A 28 1.35 2.45 -5.29
C ALA A 28 0.28 1.39 -5.57
N ASP A 29 -0.62 1.65 -6.51
CA ASP A 29 -1.66 0.70 -6.92
C ASP A 29 -1.03 -0.55 -7.56
N ALA A 30 -0.05 -0.37 -8.45
CA ALA A 30 0.66 -1.47 -9.11
C ALA A 30 1.46 -2.34 -8.12
N VAL A 31 2.22 -1.70 -7.22
CA VAL A 31 2.98 -2.40 -6.17
C VAL A 31 2.04 -3.14 -5.20
N GLY A 32 0.94 -2.48 -4.81
CA GLY A 32 -0.06 -3.08 -3.93
C GLY A 32 -0.70 -4.33 -4.54
N LEU A 33 -1.03 -4.28 -5.84
CA LEU A 33 -1.55 -5.41 -6.61
C LEU A 33 -0.52 -6.54 -6.73
N LEU A 34 0.72 -6.21 -7.13
CA LEU A 34 1.79 -7.19 -7.33
C LEU A 34 2.13 -7.96 -6.04
N LYS A 35 2.07 -7.28 -4.90
CA LYS A 35 2.50 -7.82 -3.61
C LYS A 35 1.36 -8.31 -2.73
N GLY A 36 0.11 -8.10 -3.12
CA GLY A 36 -1.06 -8.45 -2.32
C GLY A 36 -1.13 -7.66 -1.00
N ILE A 37 -0.56 -6.45 -0.96
CA ILE A 37 -0.50 -5.61 0.23
C ILE A 37 -1.21 -4.28 0.01
N ASN A 38 -1.70 -3.68 1.10
CA ASN A 38 -2.12 -2.29 1.07
C ASN A 38 -0.88 -1.39 0.99
N PHE A 39 -0.66 -0.84 -0.20
CA PHE A 39 0.38 0.13 -0.49
C PHE A 39 -0.27 1.45 -0.88
N CYS A 40 0.28 2.59 -0.45
CA CYS A 40 -0.35 3.88 -0.68
C CYS A 40 0.65 4.90 -1.24
N GLN A 41 0.12 5.87 -1.98
CA GLN A 41 0.90 6.95 -2.60
C GLN A 41 1.82 7.66 -1.59
N THR A 42 1.34 7.92 -0.37
CA THR A 42 2.15 8.59 0.66
C THR A 42 3.39 7.79 1.06
N THR A 43 3.37 6.46 0.90
CA THR A 43 4.54 5.60 1.14
C THR A 43 5.58 5.80 0.04
N VAL A 44 5.16 5.85 -1.22
CA VAL A 44 6.04 6.18 -2.36
C VAL A 44 6.65 7.56 -2.15
N SER A 45 5.83 8.57 -1.88
CA SER A 45 6.30 9.94 -1.64
C SER A 45 7.33 10.01 -0.52
N ARG A 46 7.08 9.38 0.65
CA ARG A 46 8.04 9.39 1.76
C ARG A 46 9.32 8.63 1.45
N PHE A 47 9.25 7.58 0.64
CA PHE A 47 10.43 6.86 0.17
C PHE A 47 11.27 7.76 -0.76
N GLU A 48 10.64 8.42 -1.74
CA GLU A 48 11.30 9.35 -2.67
C GLU A 48 11.99 10.51 -1.93
N THR A 49 11.40 11.01 -0.84
CA THR A 49 11.97 12.12 -0.05
C THR A 49 12.86 11.65 1.11
N MET A 50 13.26 10.37 1.17
CA MET A 50 14.08 9.81 2.26
C MET A 50 13.50 10.01 3.67
N ASN A 51 12.17 10.14 3.79
CA ASN A 51 11.48 10.49 5.02
C ASN A 51 10.84 9.26 5.70
N LEU A 52 11.65 8.23 5.92
CA LEU A 52 11.31 6.99 6.62
C LEU A 52 12.50 6.50 7.44
N SER A 53 12.25 5.64 8.42
CA SER A 53 13.35 4.96 9.13
C SER A 53 14.14 4.06 8.17
N LEU A 54 15.44 3.90 8.42
CA LEU A 54 16.31 3.06 7.60
C LEU A 54 15.77 1.63 7.42
N ASN A 55 15.21 1.05 8.48
CA ASN A 55 14.58 -0.28 8.42
C ASN A 55 13.36 -0.31 7.50
N ASN A 56 12.56 0.76 7.44
CA ASN A 56 11.44 0.84 6.51
C ASN A 56 11.92 1.05 5.09
N MET A 57 12.94 1.89 4.87
CA MET A 57 13.56 2.09 3.55
C MET A 57 14.09 0.76 3.00
N ARG A 58 14.84 -0.01 3.80
CA ARG A 58 15.36 -1.34 3.44
C ARG A 58 14.25 -2.33 3.05
N LYS A 59 13.09 -2.28 3.72
CA LYS A 59 11.94 -3.14 3.41
C LYS A 59 11.21 -2.72 2.14
N LEU A 60 11.19 -1.42 1.82
CA LEU A 60 10.48 -0.88 0.67
C LEU A 60 11.28 -1.01 -0.63
N ARG A 61 12.61 -0.87 -0.55
CA ARG A 61 13.49 -0.96 -1.72
C ARG A 61 13.20 -2.17 -2.63
N PRO A 62 13.20 -3.43 -2.16
CA PRO A 62 12.99 -4.57 -3.05
C PRO A 62 11.61 -4.55 -3.73
N LEU A 63 10.60 -3.95 -3.10
CA LEU A 63 9.26 -3.84 -3.69
C LEU A 63 9.24 -2.82 -4.85
N LEU A 64 9.95 -1.72 -4.69
CA LEU A 64 10.04 -0.64 -5.67
C LEU A 64 11.00 -0.99 -6.81
N GLU A 65 12.07 -1.72 -6.50
CA GLU A 65 13.04 -2.22 -7.48
C GLU A 65 12.41 -3.25 -8.42
N GLU A 66 11.64 -4.20 -7.88
CA GLU A 66 10.90 -5.16 -8.69
C GLU A 66 9.86 -4.49 -9.60
N TRP A 67 9.16 -3.48 -9.07
CA TRP A 67 8.25 -2.68 -9.89
C TRP A 67 8.98 -1.93 -11.01
N LEU A 68 10.18 -1.41 -10.73
CA LEU A 68 10.98 -0.67 -11.71
C LEU A 68 11.43 -1.58 -12.86
N ILE A 69 11.96 -2.77 -12.54
CA ILE A 69 12.34 -3.79 -13.53
C ILE A 69 11.13 -4.16 -14.41
N TYR A 70 9.97 -4.31 -13.79
CA TYR A 70 8.73 -4.58 -14.52
C TYR A 70 8.34 -3.43 -15.46
N ALA A 71 8.39 -2.19 -14.98
CA ALA A 71 8.07 -1.02 -15.79
C ALA A 71 9.02 -0.85 -16.99
N GLU A 72 10.33 -1.09 -16.79
CA GLU A 72 11.33 -1.09 -17.85
C GLU A 72 11.06 -2.16 -18.91
N THR A 73 10.73 -3.38 -18.49
CA THR A 73 10.42 -4.51 -19.39
C THR A 73 9.18 -4.21 -20.25
N VAL A 74 8.13 -3.66 -19.64
CA VAL A 74 6.90 -3.29 -20.36
C VAL A 74 7.17 -2.18 -21.39
N THR A 75 7.97 -1.20 -21.02
CA THR A 75 8.34 -0.08 -21.91
C THR A 75 9.22 -0.55 -23.06
N ALA A 76 10.18 -1.45 -22.81
CA ALA A 76 11.03 -2.03 -23.85
C ALA A 76 10.24 -2.83 -24.90
N ASN A 77 9.11 -3.43 -24.49
CA ASN A 77 8.20 -4.15 -25.37
C ASN A 77 7.20 -3.24 -26.12
N GLY A 78 7.41 -1.90 -26.07
CA GLY A 78 6.57 -0.92 -26.76
C GLY A 78 5.18 -0.71 -26.14
N CYS A 79 4.93 -1.23 -24.95
CA CYS A 79 3.65 -1.11 -24.25
C CYS A 79 3.66 0.12 -23.33
N SER A 80 2.52 0.82 -23.23
CA SER A 80 2.43 2.01 -22.38
C SER A 80 2.50 1.63 -20.90
N THR A 81 3.29 2.36 -20.13
CA THR A 81 3.36 2.24 -18.67
C THR A 81 2.02 2.53 -17.98
N ARG A 82 1.07 3.17 -18.67
CA ARG A 82 -0.31 3.37 -18.20
C ARG A 82 -1.13 2.07 -18.20
N ASP A 83 -0.70 1.06 -18.96
CA ASP A 83 -1.31 -0.27 -18.98
C ASP A 83 -0.76 -1.19 -17.88
N LEU A 84 0.23 -0.75 -17.07
CA LEU A 84 0.84 -1.55 -16.00
C LEU A 84 -0.19 -2.30 -15.14
N PRO A 85 -1.26 -1.65 -14.62
CA PRO A 85 -2.27 -2.36 -13.83
C PRO A 85 -2.99 -3.46 -14.63
N ARG A 86 -3.27 -3.22 -15.92
CA ARG A 86 -3.95 -4.17 -16.82
C ARG A 86 -3.06 -5.32 -17.27
N VAL A 87 -1.75 -5.09 -17.42
CA VAL A 87 -0.77 -6.14 -17.76
C VAL A 87 -0.45 -6.96 -16.51
N LEU A 88 -0.31 -6.35 -15.34
CA LEU A 88 -0.12 -7.06 -14.07
C LEU A 88 -1.32 -7.97 -13.75
N SER A 89 -2.55 -7.48 -13.95
CA SER A 89 -3.75 -8.33 -13.82
C SER A 89 -3.72 -9.52 -14.80
N ARG A 90 -3.22 -9.35 -16.03
CA ARG A 90 -3.13 -10.44 -17.02
C ARG A 90 -1.98 -11.41 -16.76
N SER A 91 -0.82 -10.93 -16.33
CA SER A 91 0.33 -11.78 -15.98
C SER A 91 0.09 -12.57 -14.69
N ALA A 92 -0.62 -12.00 -13.71
CA ALA A 92 -1.03 -12.72 -12.49
C ALA A 92 -2.03 -13.86 -12.77
N LEU A 93 -2.83 -13.75 -13.83
CA LEU A 93 -3.74 -14.80 -14.31
C LEU A 93 -3.05 -15.86 -15.19
N LYS A 94 -1.88 -15.57 -15.76
CA LYS A 94 -1.16 -16.43 -16.72
C LYS A 94 -0.18 -17.43 -16.11
N GLN A 95 -0.23 -17.70 -14.80
CA GLN A 95 0.54 -18.81 -14.20
C GLN A 95 -0.02 -20.22 -14.52
N GLY A 96 -0.75 -20.38 -15.62
CA GLY A 96 -1.16 -21.70 -16.10
C GLY A 96 -1.80 -21.69 -17.48
N VAL A 97 -1.10 -21.23 -18.52
CA VAL A 97 -1.24 -21.79 -19.88
C VAL A 97 0.09 -21.56 -20.62
N GLU A 98 0.70 -22.66 -21.08
CA GLU A 98 1.90 -22.69 -21.91
C GLU A 98 1.72 -21.88 -23.21
N MET A 99 2.76 -21.15 -23.60
CA MET A 99 2.91 -20.62 -24.95
C MET A 99 3.35 -21.76 -25.87
N ASN A 100 2.48 -22.17 -26.79
CA ASN A 100 2.91 -22.86 -28.01
C ASN A 100 2.82 -21.89 -29.19
N CYS A 101 3.92 -21.76 -29.93
CA CYS A 101 4.02 -21.00 -31.17
C CYS A 101 3.67 -21.90 -32.37
N GLY A 102 2.93 -21.37 -33.34
CA GLY A 102 2.63 -22.06 -34.59
C GLY A 102 1.97 -21.11 -35.59
N SER A 103 2.55 -21.03 -36.78
CA SER A 103 2.32 -20.03 -37.83
C SER A 103 0.97 -20.15 -38.57
N LYS A 104 0.33 -18.98 -38.86
CA LYS A 104 -0.56 -18.48 -39.98
C LYS A 104 -1.09 -19.44 -41.10
N PRO A 105 -2.05 -19.04 -41.99
CA PRO A 105 -3.22 -18.10 -41.95
C PRO A 105 -4.51 -18.63 -42.70
N HIS A 106 -5.54 -17.77 -42.94
CA HIS A 106 -6.78 -17.89 -43.79
C HIS A 106 -8.00 -18.61 -43.16
N GLU A 107 -9.30 -18.27 -43.29
CA GLU A 107 -10.10 -17.35 -44.15
C GLU A 107 -11.49 -17.07 -43.50
N ILE A 108 -12.24 -16.12 -44.08
CA ILE A 108 -13.56 -15.56 -43.71
C ILE A 108 -14.71 -16.60 -43.81
N THR A 109 -15.74 -16.52 -42.94
CA THR A 109 -17.21 -16.57 -43.28
C THR A 109 -18.11 -16.29 -42.07
N GLN A 110 -19.24 -15.64 -42.35
CA GLN A 110 -20.26 -14.99 -41.51
C GLN A 110 -21.46 -15.91 -41.17
N ALA A 111 -22.32 -15.45 -40.22
CA ALA A 111 -23.71 -15.87 -39.93
C ALA A 111 -23.88 -17.05 -38.93
N ASP A 112 -24.81 -17.14 -37.97
CA ASP A 112 -26.00 -16.38 -37.54
C ASP A 112 -26.47 -16.96 -36.16
N ARG A 113 -27.35 -16.21 -35.46
CA ARG A 113 -28.37 -16.61 -34.43
C ARG A 113 -28.03 -16.76 -32.94
N THR A 114 -28.35 -15.69 -32.21
CA THR A 114 -29.32 -15.57 -31.09
C THR A 114 -29.39 -16.66 -30.01
N VAL A 115 -28.98 -16.31 -28.79
CA VAL A 115 -29.80 -16.46 -27.55
C VAL A 115 -29.28 -15.52 -26.46
N SER A 116 -30.24 -14.93 -25.74
CA SER A 116 -30.10 -13.99 -24.62
C SER A 116 -29.46 -14.65 -23.39
N ALA A 117 -28.54 -13.96 -22.71
CA ALA A 117 -28.30 -14.15 -21.28
C ALA A 117 -27.47 -12.99 -20.71
N ALA A 118 -27.94 -12.44 -19.59
CA ALA A 118 -27.32 -11.37 -18.83
C ALA A 118 -25.82 -11.61 -18.59
N GLY A 119 -24.99 -10.68 -19.06
CA GLY A 119 -23.55 -10.63 -18.77
C GLY A 119 -23.30 -10.22 -17.33
N HIS A 120 -23.44 -11.20 -16.43
CA HIS A 120 -22.97 -11.17 -15.06
C HIS A 120 -21.50 -10.70 -15.05
N PHE A 121 -21.24 -9.51 -14.51
CA PHE A 121 -19.88 -9.10 -14.14
C PHE A 121 -19.43 -10.03 -13.01
N VAL A 122 -18.76 -11.12 -13.36
CA VAL A 122 -18.06 -11.97 -12.40
C VAL A 122 -16.88 -11.17 -11.86
N SER A 123 -17.14 -10.43 -10.79
CA SER A 123 -16.14 -9.95 -9.86
C SER A 123 -15.43 -11.17 -9.28
N VAL A 124 -14.27 -11.51 -9.84
CA VAL A 124 -13.34 -12.50 -9.28
C VAL A 124 -12.83 -11.94 -7.95
N SER A 125 -13.57 -12.22 -6.88
CA SER A 125 -13.12 -12.10 -5.50
C SER A 125 -12.25 -13.31 -5.21
N GLY A 126 -10.96 -13.12 -4.94
CA GLY A 126 -10.10 -14.28 -4.72
C GLY A 126 -8.75 -14.08 -4.05
N GLN A 127 -8.31 -12.86 -3.74
CA GLN A 127 -7.28 -12.65 -2.73
C GLN A 127 -7.69 -11.44 -1.89
N SER A 128 -8.12 -11.70 -0.66
CA SER A 128 -8.30 -10.65 0.33
C SER A 128 -6.93 -10.02 0.57
N LEU A 129 -6.63 -8.94 -0.16
CA LEU A 129 -5.49 -8.06 0.12
C LEU A 129 -5.48 -7.87 1.63
N ARG A 130 -4.39 -8.24 2.31
CA ARG A 130 -4.35 -8.26 3.78
C ARG A 130 -4.80 -6.88 4.29
N LYS A 131 -6.06 -6.79 4.75
CA LYS A 131 -6.69 -5.51 5.10
C LYS A 131 -5.97 -4.95 6.31
N ARG A 132 -5.04 -4.02 6.06
CA ARG A 132 -4.45 -3.24 7.14
C ARG A 132 -5.60 -2.47 7.79
N ARG A 133 -5.72 -2.57 9.13
CA ARG A 133 -6.77 -1.86 9.88
C ARG A 133 -6.69 -0.37 9.53
N SER A 134 -7.84 0.21 9.18
CA SER A 134 -7.93 1.65 8.89
C SER A 134 -7.53 2.46 10.12
N ARG A 135 -7.05 3.69 9.90
CA ARG A 135 -6.74 4.60 11.00
C ARG A 135 -8.03 5.00 11.72
N THR A 136 -7.98 5.04 13.05
CA THR A 136 -9.06 5.62 13.86
C THR A 136 -8.90 7.14 13.86
N ASN A 137 -9.96 7.87 13.50
CA ASN A 137 -10.05 9.31 13.70
C ASN A 137 -10.77 9.54 15.04
N TYR A 138 -10.15 10.33 15.92
CA TYR A 138 -10.71 10.66 17.23
C TYR A 138 -11.47 11.98 17.15
N ASP A 139 -12.68 12.02 17.70
CA ASP A 139 -13.43 13.26 17.92
C ASP A 139 -12.79 14.12 19.03
N VAL A 140 -13.14 15.41 19.08
CA VAL A 140 -12.67 16.37 20.09
C VAL A 140 -12.96 15.85 21.49
N LEU A 141 -14.18 15.41 21.77
CA LEU A 141 -14.56 14.91 23.10
C LEU A 141 -13.78 13.65 23.50
N GLN A 142 -13.56 12.73 22.55
CA GLN A 142 -12.77 11.52 22.79
C GLN A 142 -11.31 11.87 23.13
N ARG A 143 -10.73 12.88 22.45
CA ARG A 143 -9.35 13.34 22.71
C ARG A 143 -9.23 13.98 24.08
N GLU A 144 -10.16 14.88 24.44
CA GLU A 144 -10.17 15.53 25.75
C GLU A 144 -10.31 14.51 26.89
N THR A 145 -11.21 13.54 26.71
CA THR A 145 -11.42 12.45 27.67
C THR A 145 -10.16 11.60 27.84
N LEU A 146 -9.52 11.19 26.73
CA LEU A 146 -8.27 10.41 26.77
C LEU A 146 -7.13 11.18 27.44
N GLU A 147 -6.97 12.47 27.15
CA GLU A 147 -5.97 13.32 27.81
C GLU A 147 -6.25 13.50 29.31
N SER A 148 -7.53 13.62 29.70
CA SER A 148 -7.92 13.69 31.11
C SER A 148 -7.54 12.42 31.88
N PHE A 149 -7.82 11.24 31.30
CA PHE A 149 -7.37 9.97 31.88
C PHE A 149 -5.84 9.85 31.90
N PHE A 150 -5.15 10.32 30.85
CA PHE A 150 -3.69 10.29 30.79
C PHE A 150 -3.02 11.07 31.93
N LYS A 151 -3.56 12.24 32.28
CA LYS A 151 -3.05 13.06 33.40
C LYS A 151 -3.20 12.36 34.76
N GLN A 152 -4.24 11.54 34.92
CA GLN A 152 -4.51 10.82 36.17
C GLN A 152 -3.73 9.51 36.24
N THR A 153 -3.72 8.73 35.16
CA THR A 153 -3.10 7.40 35.10
C THR A 153 -2.37 7.18 33.75
N PRO A 154 -1.09 7.61 33.61
CA PRO A 154 -0.34 7.44 32.34
C PRO A 154 -0.06 5.98 31.94
N TYR A 155 -0.15 5.06 32.92
CA TYR A 155 0.08 3.63 32.79
C TYR A 155 -1.15 2.83 33.27
N PRO A 156 -2.28 2.89 32.55
CA PRO A 156 -3.48 2.17 32.95
C PRO A 156 -3.28 0.66 32.74
N ASP A 157 -3.80 -0.13 33.68
CA ASP A 157 -3.83 -1.59 33.58
C ASP A 157 -4.92 -2.07 32.60
N LYS A 158 -5.07 -3.39 32.46
CA LYS A 158 -6.01 -3.98 31.50
C LYS A 158 -7.47 -3.64 31.81
N GLU A 159 -7.84 -3.59 33.09
CA GLU A 159 -9.19 -3.30 33.52
C GLU A 159 -9.53 -1.82 33.28
N THR A 160 -8.63 -0.93 33.70
CA THR A 160 -8.72 0.52 33.48
C THR A 160 -8.79 0.85 31.99
N LEU A 161 -7.97 0.20 31.16
CA LEU A 161 -8.03 0.36 29.70
C LEU A 161 -9.39 -0.02 29.11
N THR A 162 -10.04 -1.04 29.67
CA THR A 162 -11.37 -1.50 29.23
C THR A 162 -12.45 -0.48 29.62
N HIS A 163 -12.36 0.06 30.83
CA HIS A 163 -13.26 1.14 31.28
C HIS A 163 -13.11 2.41 30.42
N ILE A 164 -11.88 2.87 30.18
CA ILE A 164 -11.62 4.03 29.33
C ILE A 164 -12.17 3.80 27.91
N ALA A 165 -11.94 2.60 27.36
CA ALA A 165 -12.43 2.21 26.04
C ALA A 165 -13.96 2.27 25.92
N ALA A 166 -14.68 1.83 26.96
CA ALA A 166 -16.13 1.96 27.03
C ALA A 166 -16.56 3.44 27.09
N ALA A 167 -15.88 4.26 27.91
CA ALA A 167 -16.18 5.68 28.07
C ALA A 167 -16.01 6.49 26.77
N VAL A 168 -15.01 6.16 25.95
CA VAL A 168 -14.77 6.85 24.65
C VAL A 168 -15.36 6.12 23.45
N ASN A 169 -16.08 5.01 23.66
CA ASN A 169 -16.64 4.15 22.63
C ASN A 169 -15.62 3.70 21.56
N LEU A 170 -14.47 3.18 22.00
CA LEU A 170 -13.42 2.65 21.12
C LEU A 170 -13.00 1.24 21.55
N HIS A 171 -12.36 0.49 20.66
CA HIS A 171 -11.83 -0.83 21.01
C HIS A 171 -10.63 -0.71 21.99
N PRO A 172 -10.51 -1.55 23.04
CA PRO A 172 -9.44 -1.45 24.05
C PRO A 172 -8.01 -1.40 23.49
N TYR A 173 -7.75 -2.16 22.41
CA TYR A 173 -6.49 -2.08 21.67
C TYR A 173 -6.15 -0.66 21.17
N ILE A 174 -7.14 0.10 20.67
CA ILE A 174 -6.94 1.46 20.17
C ILE A 174 -6.57 2.40 21.31
N VAL A 175 -7.23 2.27 22.46
CA VAL A 175 -6.90 3.03 23.68
C VAL A 175 -5.49 2.68 24.15
N LYS A 176 -5.14 1.39 24.24
CA LYS A 176 -3.77 0.97 24.57
C LYS A 176 -2.73 1.60 23.64
N THR A 177 -2.95 1.54 22.33
CA THR A 177 -2.06 2.16 21.34
C THR A 177 -1.99 3.68 21.51
N TRP A 178 -3.12 4.33 21.80
CA TRP A 178 -3.15 5.76 22.07
C TRP A 178 -2.27 6.12 23.27
N PHE A 179 -2.38 5.41 24.40
CA PHE A 179 -1.54 5.64 25.59
C PHE A 179 -0.05 5.40 25.28
N CYS A 180 0.29 4.35 24.54
CA CYS A 180 1.67 4.12 24.10
C CYS A 180 2.22 5.29 23.26
N ASN A 181 1.44 5.75 22.27
CA ASN A 181 1.84 6.86 21.41
C ASN A 181 1.91 8.18 22.18
N ARG A 182 0.99 8.39 23.13
CA ARG A 182 0.94 9.60 23.96
C ARG A 182 2.14 9.72 24.88
N ARG A 183 2.58 8.60 25.50
CA ARG A 183 3.82 8.55 26.28
C ARG A 183 5.06 8.83 25.43
N GLN A 184 5.15 8.24 24.24
CA GLN A 184 6.23 8.55 23.31
C GLN A 184 6.30 10.04 22.96
N LYS A 185 5.14 10.68 22.81
CA LYS A 185 5.05 12.13 22.58
C LYS A 185 5.49 12.93 23.81
N ALA A 186 5.02 12.57 25.01
CA ALA A 186 5.41 13.22 26.26
C ALA A 186 6.94 13.17 26.48
N HIS A 187 7.56 11.99 26.29
CA HIS A 187 9.02 11.87 26.40
C HIS A 187 9.80 12.74 25.40
N LYS A 188 9.25 12.99 24.21
CA LYS A 188 9.87 13.91 23.23
C LYS A 188 9.70 15.36 23.62
N GLU A 189 8.59 15.72 24.26
CA GLU A 189 8.34 17.07 24.78
C GLU A 189 9.22 17.36 26.00
N GLU A 190 9.43 16.37 26.87
CA GLU A 190 10.29 16.47 28.06
C GLU A 190 11.79 16.40 27.72
N GLY A 191 12.17 15.64 26.69
CA GLY A 191 13.57 15.47 26.26
C GLY A 191 14.11 16.56 25.33
N CYS A 192 13.29 17.52 24.91
CA CYS A 192 13.67 18.66 24.06
C CYS A 192 13.75 19.95 24.89
N GLY A 193 14.29 19.84 26.11
CA GLY A 193 14.48 20.92 27.06
C GLY A 193 15.95 21.19 27.38
N CYS A 194 16.87 20.97 26.43
CA CYS A 194 18.28 21.32 26.50
C CYS A 194 18.79 21.74 25.12
#